data_AF-A0A8J5G3K4-F1
#
_entry.id   AF-A0A8J5G3K4-F1
#
_cell.length_a   1.000
_cell.length_b   1.000
_cell.length_c   1.000
_cell.angle_alpha   90.00
_cell.angle_beta   90.00
_cell.angle_gamma   90.00
#
_symmetry.space_group_name_H-M   'P 1'
#
loop_
_entity.id
_entity.type
_entity.pdbx_description
1 polymer ?
#
loop_
_entity_poly.entity_id
_entity_poly.type
_entity_poly.pdbx_seq_one_letter_code
_entity_poly.pdbx_strand_id
1 'polypeptide(L)'
;MPLSGLDGRWWPWRRKKKEAYQEVVKQENREKEAMKLLEKEQMQKTAMELLEQYLQFQQEVEKEGKKEREGCFEAKHPMSAFFLFSKERREALLQEKETILEISKIAGEEWKNMAEEQKAPYEEEQNGIFSKITTKKLNFISKRRLRYETEIELKSELMFKKNANSVCVNQEATTLEKEEEEHIKIRKKEALQLLKKKEKTDSMIKISLIRKEARKAIEAPET
;
A
#
# COMPACT_ATOMS: atom_id res chain seq x y z
N MET A 1 16.41 -82.79 22.01
CA MET A 1 16.98 -81.52 22.48
C MET A 1 16.90 -80.50 21.35
N PRO A 2 16.14 -79.40 21.47
CA PRO A 2 16.30 -78.27 20.56
C PRO A 2 17.06 -77.14 21.26
N LEU A 3 18.15 -76.73 20.62
CA LEU A 3 18.98 -75.59 21.00
C LEU A 3 18.14 -74.31 21.04
N SER A 4 17.90 -73.83 22.25
CA SER A 4 17.44 -72.49 22.54
C SER A 4 18.51 -71.47 22.16
N GLY A 5 18.10 -70.40 21.48
CA GLY A 5 18.80 -69.12 21.53
C GLY A 5 19.38 -68.68 20.20
N LEU A 6 18.76 -67.67 19.60
CA LEU A 6 19.41 -66.40 19.29
C LEU A 6 18.33 -65.33 19.01
N ASP A 7 18.10 -64.54 20.05
CA ASP A 7 17.88 -63.09 20.01
C ASP A 7 16.68 -62.48 19.29
N GLY A 8 15.52 -62.63 19.93
CA GLY A 8 14.43 -61.63 19.89
C GLY A 8 14.67 -60.39 20.78
N ARG A 9 15.90 -60.13 21.23
CA ARG A 9 16.22 -59.19 22.32
C ARG A 9 16.58 -57.76 21.88
N TRP A 10 16.59 -57.47 20.58
CA TRP A 10 17.00 -56.16 20.01
C TRP A 10 15.85 -55.39 19.34
N TRP A 11 14.75 -55.13 20.06
CA TRP A 11 13.60 -54.34 19.55
C TRP A 11 13.09 -53.17 20.44
N PRO A 12 13.41 -53.06 21.76
CA PRO A 12 12.93 -51.95 22.58
C PRO A 12 13.47 -50.56 22.18
N TRP A 13 14.77 -50.45 21.88
CA TRP A 13 15.41 -49.18 21.54
C TRP A 13 14.95 -48.61 20.18
N ARG A 14 14.64 -49.49 19.22
CA ARG A 14 14.14 -49.09 17.89
C ARG A 14 12.69 -48.60 17.97
N ARG A 15 11.87 -49.23 18.81
CA ARG A 15 10.49 -48.82 19.09
C ARG A 15 10.45 -47.48 19.83
N LYS A 16 11.25 -47.31 20.89
CA LYS A 16 11.42 -46.02 21.58
C LYS A 16 11.93 -44.91 20.66
N LYS A 17 12.89 -45.20 19.77
CA LYS A 17 13.34 -44.24 18.74
C LYS A 17 12.24 -43.86 17.75
N LYS A 18 11.41 -44.83 17.31
CA LYS A 18 10.29 -44.60 16.40
C LYS A 18 9.18 -43.78 17.08
N GLU A 19 8.87 -44.06 18.34
CA GLU A 19 7.89 -43.30 19.13
C GLU A 19 8.38 -41.87 19.39
N ALA A 20 9.64 -41.69 19.79
CA ALA A 20 10.25 -40.37 19.93
C ALA A 20 10.22 -39.58 18.61
N TYR A 21 10.55 -40.24 17.48
CA TYR A 21 10.45 -39.63 16.15
C TYR A 21 9.01 -39.25 15.80
N GLN A 22 8.03 -40.10 16.09
CA GLN A 22 6.62 -39.80 15.84
C GLN A 22 6.13 -38.62 16.68
N GLU A 23 6.61 -38.47 17.92
CA GLU A 23 6.23 -37.35 18.77
C GLU A 23 6.86 -36.04 18.29
N VAL A 24 8.12 -36.06 17.86
CA VAL A 24 8.76 -34.90 17.21
C VAL A 24 8.02 -34.50 15.93
N VAL A 25 7.64 -35.45 15.07
CA VAL A 25 6.88 -35.16 13.85
C VAL A 25 5.49 -34.57 14.15
N LYS A 26 4.80 -35.05 15.21
CA LYS A 26 3.53 -34.45 15.65
C LYS A 26 3.72 -33.03 16.16
N GLN A 27 4.78 -32.80 16.94
CA GLN A 27 5.15 -31.48 17.45
C GLN A 27 5.43 -30.51 16.30
N GLU A 28 6.27 -30.90 15.33
CA GLU A 28 6.58 -30.10 14.14
C GLU A 28 5.34 -29.80 13.30
N ASN A 29 4.39 -30.74 13.17
CA ASN A 29 3.14 -30.50 12.44
C ASN A 29 2.25 -29.49 13.15
N ARG A 30 2.17 -29.55 14.49
CA ARG A 30 1.44 -28.55 15.30
C ARG A 30 2.08 -27.17 15.21
N GLU A 31 3.41 -27.10 15.23
CA GLU A 31 4.16 -25.86 15.05
C GLU A 31 3.93 -25.26 13.65
N LYS A 32 3.94 -26.08 12.60
CA LYS A 32 3.60 -25.64 11.23
C LYS A 32 2.16 -25.14 11.11
N GLU A 33 1.22 -25.79 11.78
CA GLU A 33 -0.18 -25.37 11.79
C GLU A 33 -0.37 -24.05 12.57
N ALA A 34 0.31 -23.91 13.72
CA ALA A 34 0.33 -22.67 14.49
C ALA A 34 0.94 -21.51 13.69
N MET A 35 2.05 -21.73 12.99
CA MET A 35 2.68 -20.73 12.12
C MET A 35 1.75 -20.29 10.99
N LYS A 36 1.05 -21.23 10.33
CA LYS A 36 0.08 -20.90 9.27
C LYS A 36 -1.10 -20.08 9.79
N LEU A 37 -1.56 -20.33 11.01
CA LEU A 37 -2.63 -19.56 11.63
C LEU A 37 -2.18 -18.13 11.93
N LEU A 38 -0.97 -17.98 12.49
CA LEU A 38 -0.37 -16.67 12.77
C LEU A 38 -0.17 -15.84 11.49
N GLU A 39 0.34 -16.47 10.43
CA GLU A 39 0.52 -15.82 9.12
C GLU A 39 -0.82 -15.35 8.53
N LYS A 40 -1.87 -16.19 8.62
CA LYS A 40 -3.24 -15.80 8.20
C LYS A 40 -3.79 -14.64 9.02
N GLU A 41 -3.58 -14.63 10.33
CA GLU A 41 -4.04 -13.55 11.20
C GLU A 41 -3.32 -12.23 10.88
N GLN A 42 -2.00 -12.29 10.65
CA GLN A 42 -1.22 -11.14 10.20
C GLN A 42 -1.72 -10.61 8.85
N MET A 43 -1.96 -11.50 7.89
CA MET A 43 -2.53 -11.15 6.57
C MET A 43 -3.93 -10.52 6.69
N GLN A 44 -4.76 -10.99 7.62
CA GLN A 44 -6.07 -10.40 7.88
C GLN A 44 -5.94 -9.00 8.52
N LYS A 45 -5.02 -8.83 9.47
CA LYS A 45 -4.76 -7.53 10.10
C LYS A 45 -4.28 -6.50 9.08
N THR A 46 -3.31 -6.85 8.25
CA THR A 46 -2.81 -5.95 7.20
C THR A 46 -3.89 -5.61 6.16
N ALA A 47 -4.71 -6.57 5.77
CA ALA A 47 -5.84 -6.32 4.87
C ALA A 47 -6.87 -5.36 5.49
N MET A 48 -7.14 -5.48 6.79
CA MET A 48 -8.07 -4.62 7.51
C MET A 48 -7.51 -3.19 7.69
N GLU A 49 -6.22 -3.05 8.01
CA GLU A 49 -5.54 -1.75 8.09
C GLU A 49 -5.57 -1.02 6.73
N LEU A 50 -5.34 -1.75 5.62
CA LEU A 50 -5.41 -1.17 4.28
C LEU A 50 -6.83 -0.69 3.94
N LEU A 51 -7.86 -1.45 4.34
CA LEU A 51 -9.25 -1.06 4.15
C LEU A 51 -9.59 0.20 4.96
N GLU A 52 -9.12 0.27 6.21
CA GLU A 52 -9.29 1.44 7.06
C GLU A 52 -8.65 2.69 6.44
N GLN A 53 -7.41 2.57 5.92
CA GLN A 53 -6.75 3.65 5.19
C GLN A 53 -7.56 4.11 3.96
N TYR A 54 -8.14 3.16 3.20
CA TYR A 54 -8.98 3.49 2.05
C TYR A 54 -10.27 4.23 2.44
N LEU A 55 -10.93 3.81 3.52
CA LEU A 55 -12.12 4.47 4.03
C LEU A 55 -11.83 5.89 4.53
N GLN A 56 -10.70 6.08 5.23
CA GLN A 56 -10.22 7.40 5.65
C GLN A 56 -9.99 8.30 4.43
N PHE A 57 -9.32 7.78 3.40
CA PHE A 57 -9.10 8.50 2.14
C PHE A 57 -10.42 8.90 1.44
N GLN A 58 -11.41 8.00 1.36
CA GLN A 58 -12.71 8.34 0.78
C GLN A 58 -13.42 9.48 1.53
N GLN A 59 -13.37 9.45 2.86
CA GLN A 59 -13.96 10.53 3.68
C GLN A 59 -13.26 11.88 3.46
N GLU A 60 -11.95 11.89 3.23
CA GLU A 60 -11.20 13.11 2.90
C GLU A 60 -11.61 13.68 1.54
N VAL A 61 -11.69 12.82 0.51
CA VAL A 61 -12.12 13.22 -0.83
C VAL A 61 -13.55 13.76 -0.84
N GLU A 62 -14.48 13.16 -0.08
CA GLU A 62 -15.85 13.68 0.06
C GLU A 62 -15.90 15.05 0.76
N LYS A 63 -15.11 15.24 1.82
CA LYS A 63 -15.01 16.53 2.53
C LYS A 63 -14.39 17.61 1.65
N GLU A 64 -13.38 17.29 0.86
CA GLU A 64 -12.77 18.22 -0.11
C GLU A 64 -13.74 18.55 -1.24
N GLY A 65 -14.41 17.56 -1.82
CA GLY A 65 -15.41 17.77 -2.86
C GLY A 65 -16.62 18.59 -2.40
N LYS A 66 -16.98 18.53 -1.10
CA LYS A 66 -18.00 19.42 -0.51
C LYS A 66 -17.48 20.85 -0.36
N LYS A 67 -16.26 21.04 0.13
CA LYS A 67 -15.61 22.36 0.23
C LYS A 67 -15.36 23.01 -1.13
N GLU A 68 -15.07 22.23 -2.17
CA GLU A 68 -14.90 22.74 -3.54
C GLU A 68 -16.24 23.15 -4.18
N ARG A 69 -17.31 22.41 -3.92
CA ARG A 69 -18.68 22.80 -4.33
C ARG A 69 -19.16 24.05 -3.60
N GLU A 70 -18.86 24.17 -2.32
CA GLU A 70 -19.11 25.39 -1.52
C GLU A 70 -18.18 26.55 -1.93
N GLY A 71 -17.01 26.29 -2.52
CA GLY A 71 -16.13 27.30 -3.11
C GLY A 71 -16.56 27.75 -4.51
N CYS A 72 -17.37 26.94 -5.19
CA CYS A 72 -18.02 27.24 -6.46
C CYS A 72 -19.36 27.96 -6.22
N PHE A 73 -19.41 28.92 -5.29
CA PHE A 73 -20.38 30.00 -5.43
C PHE A 73 -19.99 30.77 -6.68
N GLU A 74 -20.67 30.44 -7.77
CA GLU A 74 -20.89 31.31 -8.90
C GLU A 74 -21.01 32.74 -8.37
N ALA A 75 -19.96 33.53 -8.55
CA ALA A 75 -19.95 34.90 -8.10
C ALA A 75 -21.08 35.59 -8.87
N LYS A 76 -22.23 35.75 -8.20
CA LYS A 76 -23.37 36.52 -8.72
C LYS A 76 -22.80 37.82 -9.30
N HIS A 77 -23.31 38.22 -10.47
CA HIS A 77 -22.78 39.38 -11.18
C HIS A 77 -22.57 40.57 -10.23
N PRO A 78 -21.45 41.31 -10.38
CA PRO A 78 -21.18 42.49 -9.57
C PRO A 78 -22.39 43.43 -9.62
N MET A 79 -22.85 43.88 -8.44
CA MET A 79 -23.95 44.85 -8.38
C MET A 79 -23.49 46.15 -9.04
N SER A 80 -24.29 46.64 -9.99
CA SER A 80 -24.12 47.96 -10.61
C SER A 80 -24.43 49.08 -9.61
N ALA A 81 -23.88 50.27 -9.80
CA ALA A 81 -24.10 51.45 -8.95
C ALA A 81 -25.59 51.71 -8.67
N PHE A 82 -26.46 51.57 -9.68
CA PHE A 82 -27.91 51.68 -9.50
C PHE A 82 -28.48 50.65 -8.51
N PHE A 83 -27.99 49.42 -8.52
CA PHE A 83 -28.47 48.38 -7.61
C PHE A 83 -27.98 48.61 -6.17
N LEU A 84 -26.81 49.21 -5.98
CA LEU A 84 -26.32 49.64 -4.66
C LEU A 84 -27.22 50.75 -4.10
N PHE A 85 -27.45 51.79 -4.89
CA PHE A 85 -28.38 52.86 -4.55
C PHE A 85 -29.80 52.36 -4.29
N SER A 86 -30.34 51.53 -5.19
CA SER A 86 -31.70 50.98 -5.06
C SER A 86 -31.84 50.10 -3.84
N LYS A 87 -30.77 49.44 -3.37
CA LYS A 87 -30.79 48.64 -2.15
C LYS A 87 -30.99 49.53 -0.92
N GLU A 88 -30.16 50.56 -0.77
CA GLU A 88 -30.28 51.52 0.34
C GLU A 88 -31.63 52.25 0.30
N ARG A 89 -32.06 52.67 -0.88
CA ARG A 89 -33.33 53.38 -1.04
C ARG A 89 -34.54 52.48 -0.77
N ARG A 90 -34.48 51.20 -1.18
CA ARG A 90 -35.50 50.20 -0.83
C ARG A 90 -35.60 50.02 0.67
N GLU A 91 -34.48 49.92 1.39
CA GLU A 91 -34.48 49.76 2.85
C GLU A 91 -35.15 50.96 3.54
N ALA A 92 -34.90 52.19 3.06
CA ALA A 92 -35.56 53.40 3.56
C ALA A 92 -37.07 53.41 3.28
N LEU A 93 -37.50 53.09 2.05
CA LEU A 93 -38.92 53.14 1.66
C LEU A 93 -39.75 51.96 2.19
N LEU A 94 -39.11 50.82 2.47
CA LEU A 94 -39.76 49.70 3.17
C LEU A 94 -40.12 50.08 4.61
N GLN A 95 -39.34 50.93 5.27
CA GLN A 95 -39.67 51.44 6.61
C GLN A 95 -40.89 52.37 6.60
N GLU A 96 -41.14 53.06 5.49
CA GLU A 96 -42.32 53.93 5.27
C GLU A 96 -43.57 53.18 4.79
N LYS A 97 -43.50 51.84 4.62
CA LYS A 97 -44.60 50.93 4.21
C LYS A 97 -45.13 51.15 2.78
N GLU A 98 -44.27 51.47 1.83
CA GLU A 98 -44.64 51.48 0.42
C GLU A 98 -44.65 50.08 -0.22
N THR A 99 -45.41 49.92 -1.31
CA THR A 99 -45.48 48.65 -2.05
C THR A 99 -44.20 48.46 -2.87
N ILE A 100 -43.64 47.24 -2.93
CA ILE A 100 -42.36 46.93 -3.61
C ILE A 100 -42.27 47.46 -5.07
N LEU A 101 -43.40 47.50 -5.78
CA LEU A 101 -43.49 48.02 -7.14
C LEU A 101 -43.37 49.55 -7.21
N GLU A 102 -43.92 50.28 -6.23
CA GLU A 102 -43.83 51.73 -6.11
C GLU A 102 -42.40 52.14 -5.77
N ILE A 103 -41.80 51.45 -4.79
CA ILE A 103 -40.39 51.64 -4.39
C ILE A 103 -39.44 51.51 -5.59
N SER A 104 -39.68 50.53 -6.46
CA SER A 104 -38.83 50.33 -7.65
C SER A 104 -39.01 51.42 -8.71
N LYS A 105 -40.21 52.02 -8.83
CA LYS A 105 -40.45 53.16 -9.73
C LYS A 105 -39.79 54.43 -9.19
N ILE A 106 -39.99 54.71 -7.90
CA ILE A 106 -39.43 55.89 -7.22
C ILE A 106 -37.89 55.86 -7.29
N ALA A 107 -37.26 54.73 -6.93
CA ALA A 107 -35.81 54.61 -7.00
C ALA A 107 -35.26 54.77 -8.45
N GLY A 108 -36.01 54.31 -9.46
CA GLY A 108 -35.62 54.48 -10.86
C GLY A 108 -35.68 55.94 -11.34
N GLU A 109 -36.68 56.69 -10.90
CA GLU A 109 -36.84 58.12 -11.21
C GLU A 109 -35.82 58.98 -10.47
N GLU A 110 -35.61 58.71 -9.17
CA GLU A 110 -34.58 59.38 -8.36
C GLU A 110 -33.18 59.19 -8.96
N TRP A 111 -32.80 57.97 -9.33
CA TRP A 111 -31.50 57.72 -9.95
C TRP A 111 -31.30 58.46 -11.28
N LYS A 112 -32.35 58.59 -12.11
CA LYS A 112 -32.26 59.37 -13.36
C LYS A 112 -32.07 60.86 -13.09
N ASN A 113 -32.69 61.37 -12.03
CA ASN A 113 -32.64 62.79 -11.67
C ASN A 113 -31.45 63.17 -10.77
N MET A 114 -30.72 62.19 -10.22
CA MET A 114 -29.51 62.43 -9.42
C MET A 114 -28.35 62.98 -10.27
N ALA A 115 -27.65 63.98 -9.71
CA ALA A 115 -26.42 64.55 -10.27
C ALA A 115 -25.27 63.53 -10.21
N GLU A 116 -24.31 63.68 -11.11
CA GLU A 116 -23.14 62.80 -11.25
C GLU A 116 -22.29 62.76 -9.97
N GLU A 117 -22.23 63.88 -9.24
CA GLU A 117 -21.56 63.99 -7.93
C GLU A 117 -22.19 63.08 -6.86
N GLN A 118 -23.51 62.87 -6.90
CA GLN A 118 -24.19 61.96 -5.98
C GLN A 118 -24.12 60.50 -6.41
N LYS A 119 -23.79 60.25 -7.69
CA LYS A 119 -23.57 58.90 -8.25
C LYS A 119 -22.14 58.41 -8.04
N ALA A 120 -21.18 59.33 -8.00
CA ALA A 120 -19.77 59.07 -7.77
C ALA A 120 -19.45 58.08 -6.63
N PRO A 121 -20.01 58.20 -5.40
CA PRO A 121 -19.74 57.24 -4.33
C PRO A 121 -20.20 55.81 -4.67
N TYR A 122 -21.34 55.66 -5.35
CA TYR A 122 -21.88 54.36 -5.76
C TYR A 122 -21.07 53.74 -6.91
N GLU A 123 -20.51 54.57 -7.79
CA GLU A 123 -19.61 54.11 -8.86
C GLU A 123 -18.25 53.66 -8.30
N GLU A 124 -17.70 54.37 -7.32
CA GLU A 124 -16.51 53.93 -6.60
C GLU A 124 -16.75 52.61 -5.87
N GLU A 125 -17.89 52.46 -5.21
CA GLU A 125 -18.24 51.21 -4.53
C GLU A 125 -18.47 50.07 -5.52
N GLN A 126 -19.13 50.31 -6.66
CA GLN A 126 -19.25 49.36 -7.76
C GLN A 126 -17.87 48.91 -8.26
N ASN A 127 -16.94 49.85 -8.49
CA ASN A 127 -15.58 49.54 -8.93
C ASN A 127 -14.82 48.73 -7.87
N GLY A 128 -15.00 49.05 -6.59
CA GLY A 128 -14.45 48.29 -5.47
C GLY A 128 -15.01 46.86 -5.39
N ILE A 129 -16.32 46.69 -5.59
CA ILE A 129 -16.98 45.37 -5.63
C ILE A 129 -16.50 44.56 -6.83
N PHE A 130 -16.39 45.19 -8.01
CA PHE A 130 -15.87 44.58 -9.23
C PHE A 130 -14.43 44.09 -9.00
N SER A 131 -13.55 44.94 -8.47
CA SER A 131 -12.16 44.59 -8.13
C SER A 131 -12.06 43.43 -7.15
N LYS A 132 -12.91 43.38 -6.12
CA LYS A 132 -12.95 42.26 -5.16
C LYS A 132 -13.39 40.95 -5.85
N ILE A 133 -14.41 41.00 -6.70
CA ILE A 133 -14.93 39.82 -7.42
C ILE A 133 -13.91 39.31 -8.44
N THR A 134 -13.29 40.21 -9.22
CA THR A 134 -12.24 39.83 -10.19
C THR A 134 -11.04 39.24 -9.48
N THR A 135 -10.58 39.84 -8.37
CA THR A 135 -9.48 39.30 -7.56
C THR A 135 -9.81 37.92 -6.99
N LYS A 136 -11.01 37.72 -6.43
CA LYS A 136 -11.46 36.40 -5.96
C LYS A 136 -11.51 35.38 -7.09
N LYS A 137 -12.00 35.77 -8.27
CA LYS A 137 -12.06 34.92 -9.47
C LYS A 137 -10.66 34.54 -9.96
N LEU A 138 -9.74 35.50 -10.02
CA LEU A 138 -8.34 35.28 -10.38
C LEU A 138 -7.65 34.34 -9.38
N ASN A 139 -7.81 34.59 -8.08
CA ASN A 139 -7.25 33.71 -7.04
C ASN A 139 -7.83 32.29 -7.12
N PHE A 140 -9.11 32.14 -7.40
CA PHE A 140 -9.73 30.83 -7.62
C PHE A 140 -9.13 30.11 -8.83
N ILE A 141 -9.01 30.81 -9.97
CA ILE A 141 -8.41 30.27 -11.20
C ILE A 141 -6.95 29.88 -10.95
N SER A 142 -6.15 30.75 -10.32
CA SER A 142 -4.75 30.50 -9.99
C SER A 142 -4.60 29.32 -9.04
N LYS A 143 -5.41 29.23 -7.99
CA LYS A 143 -5.38 28.10 -7.04
C LYS A 143 -5.76 26.79 -7.71
N ARG A 144 -6.76 26.81 -8.59
CA ARG A 144 -7.18 25.62 -9.35
C ARG A 144 -6.08 25.19 -10.33
N ARG A 145 -5.43 26.14 -11.01
CA ARG A 145 -4.28 25.88 -11.89
C ARG A 145 -3.12 25.25 -11.11
N LEU A 146 -2.76 25.84 -9.98
CA LEU A 146 -1.69 25.34 -9.13
C LEU A 146 -1.95 23.90 -8.67
N ARG A 147 -3.19 23.57 -8.28
CA ARG A 147 -3.57 22.20 -7.94
C ARG A 147 -3.31 21.22 -9.09
N TYR A 148 -3.73 21.54 -10.31
CA TYR A 148 -3.47 20.68 -11.46
C TYR A 148 -1.97 20.50 -11.73
N GLU A 149 -1.19 21.57 -11.65
CA GLU A 149 0.28 21.51 -11.82
C GLU A 149 0.90 20.59 -10.75
N THR A 150 0.51 20.73 -9.48
CA THR A 150 1.00 19.86 -8.39
C THR A 150 0.56 18.40 -8.55
N GLU A 151 -0.66 18.13 -9.05
CA GLU A 151 -1.13 16.77 -9.29
C GLU A 151 -0.34 16.09 -10.42
N ILE A 152 -0.01 16.84 -11.48
CA ILE A 152 0.79 16.34 -12.59
C ILE A 152 2.20 15.98 -12.09
N GLU A 153 2.81 16.86 -11.28
CA GLU A 153 4.13 16.64 -10.69
C GLU A 153 4.15 15.44 -9.73
N LEU A 154 3.14 15.33 -8.86
CA LEU A 154 3.02 14.19 -7.96
C LEU A 154 2.83 12.87 -8.73
N LYS A 155 2.05 12.87 -9.82
CA LYS A 155 1.88 11.69 -10.68
C LYS A 155 3.19 11.31 -11.39
N SER A 156 3.97 12.28 -11.86
CA SER A 156 5.25 12.00 -12.51
C SER A 156 6.28 11.45 -11.51
N GLU A 157 6.31 11.98 -10.29
CA GLU A 157 7.16 11.48 -9.22
C GLU A 157 6.78 10.05 -8.79
N LEU A 158 5.48 9.77 -8.63
CA LEU A 158 4.99 8.42 -8.35
C LEU A 158 5.34 7.44 -9.47
N MET A 159 5.22 7.84 -10.73
CA MET A 159 5.64 7.03 -11.87
C MET A 159 7.14 6.73 -11.81
N PHE A 160 7.97 7.72 -11.50
CA PHE A 160 9.42 7.53 -11.35
C PHE A 160 9.76 6.58 -10.20
N LYS A 161 9.13 6.75 -9.03
CA LYS A 161 9.31 5.87 -7.86
C LYS A 161 8.89 4.44 -8.15
N LYS A 162 7.76 4.23 -8.83
CA LYS A 162 7.31 2.88 -9.24
C LYS A 162 8.31 2.21 -10.17
N ASN A 163 8.85 2.97 -11.13
CA ASN A 163 9.88 2.46 -12.04
C ASN A 163 11.17 2.10 -11.27
N ALA A 164 11.66 2.99 -10.40
CA ALA A 164 12.83 2.73 -9.58
C ALA A 164 12.65 1.48 -8.69
N ASN A 165 11.49 1.33 -8.05
CA ASN A 165 11.19 0.17 -7.22
C ASN A 165 11.13 -1.13 -8.04
N SER A 166 10.52 -1.10 -9.23
CA SER A 166 10.54 -2.23 -10.17
C SER A 166 11.97 -2.64 -10.55
N VAL A 167 12.83 -1.67 -10.84
CA VAL A 167 14.24 -1.92 -11.16
C VAL A 167 14.99 -2.52 -9.98
N CYS A 168 14.83 -1.99 -8.77
CA CYS A 168 15.45 -2.53 -7.55
C CYS A 168 14.99 -3.98 -7.26
N VAL A 169 13.68 -4.24 -7.30
CA VAL A 169 13.11 -5.59 -7.09
C VAL A 169 13.66 -6.58 -8.12
N ASN A 170 13.77 -6.18 -9.38
CA ASN A 170 14.35 -7.05 -10.42
C ASN A 170 15.84 -7.30 -10.18
N GLN A 171 16.61 -6.30 -9.73
CA GLN A 171 18.02 -6.47 -9.40
C GLN A 171 18.21 -7.42 -8.22
N GLU A 172 17.44 -7.25 -7.15
CA GLU A 172 17.46 -8.11 -5.96
C GLU A 172 17.11 -9.56 -6.31
N ALA A 173 16.10 -9.78 -7.15
CA ALA A 173 15.76 -11.11 -7.66
C ALA A 173 16.94 -11.75 -8.40
N THR A 174 17.60 -11.02 -9.30
CA THR A 174 18.76 -11.55 -10.03
C THR A 174 19.98 -11.83 -9.15
N THR A 175 20.15 -11.10 -8.04
CA THR A 175 21.22 -11.39 -7.08
C THR A 175 20.93 -12.64 -6.26
N LEU A 176 19.69 -12.80 -5.81
CA LEU A 176 19.23 -13.99 -5.08
C LEU A 176 19.40 -15.27 -5.93
N GLU A 177 19.00 -15.23 -7.20
CA GLU A 177 19.17 -16.38 -8.10
C GLU A 177 20.66 -16.77 -8.25
N LYS A 178 21.57 -15.80 -8.35
CA LYS A 178 23.01 -16.06 -8.44
C LYS A 178 23.57 -16.66 -7.15
N GLU A 179 23.12 -16.18 -6.00
CA GLU A 179 23.52 -16.73 -4.69
C GLU A 179 23.03 -18.17 -4.52
N GLU A 180 21.78 -18.45 -4.91
CA GLU A 180 21.21 -19.80 -4.93
C GLU A 180 22.01 -20.75 -5.83
N GLU A 181 22.38 -20.30 -7.03
CA GLU A 181 23.22 -21.08 -7.94
C GLU A 181 24.59 -21.42 -7.35
N GLU A 182 25.26 -20.46 -6.71
CA GLU A 182 26.54 -20.68 -6.03
C GLU A 182 26.41 -21.66 -4.86
N HIS A 183 25.36 -21.52 -4.05
CA HIS A 183 25.05 -22.48 -2.99
C HIS A 183 24.82 -23.90 -3.53
N ILE A 184 24.10 -24.03 -4.66
CA ILE A 184 23.90 -25.32 -5.33
C ILE A 184 25.23 -25.89 -5.82
N LYS A 185 26.12 -25.07 -6.39
CA LYS A 185 27.47 -25.51 -6.83
C LYS A 185 28.30 -26.04 -5.66
N ILE A 186 28.26 -25.36 -4.51
CA ILE A 186 28.97 -25.78 -3.29
C ILE A 186 28.43 -27.14 -2.81
N ARG A 187 27.11 -27.27 -2.65
CA ARG A 187 26.46 -28.53 -2.24
C ARG A 187 26.79 -29.70 -3.18
N LYS A 188 26.83 -29.45 -4.50
CA LYS A 188 27.23 -30.46 -5.50
C LYS A 188 28.68 -30.90 -5.31
N LYS A 189 29.61 -29.97 -5.06
CA LYS A 189 31.02 -30.29 -4.79
C LYS A 189 31.18 -31.13 -3.52
N GLU A 190 30.48 -30.77 -2.45
CA GLU A 190 30.48 -31.52 -1.19
C GLU A 190 29.94 -32.94 -1.36
N ALA A 191 28.82 -33.09 -2.07
CA ALA A 191 28.23 -34.39 -2.39
C ALA A 191 29.20 -35.30 -3.17
N LEU A 192 29.92 -34.74 -4.16
CA LEU A 192 30.93 -35.48 -4.91
C LEU A 192 32.11 -35.94 -4.04
N GLN A 193 32.54 -35.11 -3.09
CA GLN A 193 33.59 -35.51 -2.15
C GLN A 193 33.14 -36.64 -1.23
N LEU A 194 31.88 -36.61 -0.76
CA LEU A 194 31.31 -37.68 0.05
C LEU A 194 31.20 -38.99 -0.74
N LEU A 195 30.79 -38.94 -2.01
CA LEU A 195 30.76 -40.10 -2.89
C LEU A 195 32.15 -40.71 -3.07
N LYS A 196 33.17 -39.90 -3.38
CA LYS A 196 34.56 -40.38 -3.50
C LYS A 196 35.06 -41.02 -2.20
N LYS A 197 34.68 -40.48 -1.04
CA LYS A 197 35.02 -41.07 0.26
C LYS A 197 34.32 -42.42 0.44
N LYS A 198 33.03 -42.51 0.08
CA LYS A 198 32.24 -43.74 0.16
C LYS A 198 32.76 -44.84 -0.77
N GLU A 199 33.10 -44.51 -2.02
CA GLU A 199 33.69 -45.47 -2.97
C GLU A 199 35.02 -46.04 -2.47
N LYS A 200 35.85 -45.21 -1.82
CA LYS A 200 37.09 -45.64 -1.18
C LYS A 200 36.82 -46.58 -0.01
N THR A 201 35.86 -46.25 0.87
CA THR A 201 35.51 -47.13 2.00
C THR A 201 34.91 -48.44 1.51
N ASP A 202 34.03 -48.41 0.52
CA ASP A 202 33.41 -49.61 -0.06
C ASP A 202 34.47 -50.50 -0.73
N SER A 203 35.46 -49.89 -1.40
CA SER A 203 36.62 -50.60 -1.96
C SER A 203 37.48 -51.24 -0.86
N MET A 204 37.76 -50.53 0.23
CA MET A 204 38.51 -51.08 1.36
C MET A 204 37.74 -52.22 2.05
N ILE A 205 36.42 -52.06 2.22
CA ILE A 205 35.53 -53.09 2.77
C ILE A 205 35.56 -54.33 1.88
N LYS A 206 35.42 -54.17 0.56
CA LYS A 206 35.49 -55.27 -0.42
C LYS A 206 36.84 -56.00 -0.36
N ILE A 207 37.95 -55.28 -0.29
CA ILE A 207 39.30 -55.87 -0.13
C ILE A 207 39.40 -56.62 1.21
N SER A 208 38.86 -56.06 2.29
CA SER A 208 38.90 -56.71 3.61
C SER A 208 38.07 -57.99 3.67
N LEU A 209 36.92 -58.03 2.98
CA LEU A 209 36.08 -59.22 2.81
C LEU A 209 36.81 -60.30 2.02
N ILE A 210 37.40 -59.95 0.86
CA ILE A 210 38.21 -60.87 0.05
C ILE A 210 39.38 -61.44 0.87
N ARG A 211 40.09 -60.60 1.63
CA ARG A 211 41.19 -61.04 2.53
C ARG A 211 40.72 -61.94 3.68
N LYS A 212 39.47 -61.82 4.11
CA LYS A 212 38.87 -62.64 5.17
C LYS A 212 38.38 -63.99 4.61
N GLU A 213 37.81 -63.99 3.42
CA GLU A 213 37.43 -65.20 2.68
C GLU A 213 38.66 -66.03 2.30
N ALA A 214 39.73 -65.39 1.80
CA ALA A 214 41.00 -66.06 1.53
C ALA A 214 41.62 -66.68 2.80
N ARG A 215 41.56 -66.00 3.95
CA ARG A 215 42.03 -66.57 5.24
C ARG A 215 41.18 -67.77 5.69
N LYS A 216 39.85 -67.67 5.58
CA LYS A 216 38.95 -68.80 5.88
C LYS A 216 39.18 -70.01 4.98
N ALA A 217 39.56 -69.81 3.72
CA ALA A 217 39.88 -70.90 2.79
C ALA A 217 41.21 -71.61 3.13
N ILE A 218 42.15 -70.92 3.79
CA ILE A 218 43.44 -71.47 4.24
C ILE A 218 43.28 -72.20 5.59
N GLU A 219 42.36 -71.75 6.45
CA GLU A 219 42.08 -72.33 7.78
C GLU A 219 40.98 -73.41 7.77
N ALA A 220 40.40 -73.76 6.61
CA ALA A 220 39.42 -74.83 6.50
C ALA A 220 40.13 -76.20 6.64
N PRO A 221 39.76 -77.05 7.61
CA PRO A 221 40.39 -78.35 7.77
C PRO A 221 40.04 -79.26 6.58
N GLU A 222 41.07 -79.87 5.99
CA GLU A 222 40.91 -80.96 5.02
C GLU A 222 40.16 -82.11 5.70
N THR A 223 38.91 -82.33 5.30
CA THR A 223 38.11 -83.53 5.63
C THR A 223 38.49 -84.69 4.74
#